data_AF-A0A514ZWQ7-F1
#
_entry.id   AF-A0A514ZWQ7-F1
#
_cell.length_a   1.000
_cell.length_b   1.000
_cell.length_c   1.000
_cell.angle_alpha   90.00
_cell.angle_beta   90.00
_cell.angle_gamma   90.00
#
_symmetry.space_group_name_H-M   'P 1'
#
loop_
_entity.id
_entity.type
_entity.pdbx_description
1 polymer ?
#
loop_
_entity_poly.entity_id
_entity_poly.type
_entity_poly.pdbx_seq_one_letter_code
_entity_poly.pdbx_strand_id
1 'polypeptide(L)'
;MQTEPRTRHSRALPELRFSLNLLYVGKFLLGMNASKSTNDSGLDAFDERIEDITDELVATELLHEAAVLAGDILPTPENEV
;
A
#
# COMPACT_ATOMS: atom_id res chain seq x y z
N MET A 1 9.98 20.88 10.91
CA MET A 1 9.29 19.69 10.36
C MET A 1 10.13 18.48 10.73
N GLN A 2 9.70 17.64 11.66
CA GLN A 2 10.38 16.37 11.91
C GLN A 2 10.14 15.50 10.67
N THR A 3 11.20 15.16 9.95
CA THR A 3 11.15 14.23 8.83
C THR A 3 10.93 12.82 9.40
N GLU A 4 9.94 12.10 8.87
CA GLU A 4 9.77 10.68 9.19
C GLU A 4 11.09 9.93 8.93
N PRO A 5 11.48 8.99 9.81
CA PRO A 5 12.67 8.17 9.59
C PRO A 5 12.54 7.44 8.25
N ARG A 6 13.58 7.45 7.43
CA ARG A 6 13.59 6.70 6.17
C ARG A 6 14.31 5.38 6.38
N THR A 7 13.66 4.27 6.05
CA THR A 7 14.30 2.95 5.99
C THR A 7 14.23 2.42 4.56
N ARG A 8 14.86 1.28 4.29
CA ARG A 8 14.74 0.60 2.99
C ARG A 8 13.29 0.27 2.60
N HIS A 9 12.39 0.17 3.59
CA HIS A 9 10.97 -0.15 3.41
C HIS A 9 10.11 1.08 3.11
N SER A 10 10.59 2.29 3.43
CA SER A 10 9.81 3.54 3.26
C SER A 10 9.42 3.84 1.82
N ARG A 11 10.15 3.32 0.83
CA ARG A 11 9.82 3.53 -0.60
C ARG A 11 8.60 2.72 -1.05
N ALA A 12 8.41 1.53 -0.50
CA ALA A 12 7.31 0.64 -0.88
C ALA A 12 5.96 1.09 -0.29
N LEU A 13 5.97 1.70 0.90
CA LEU A 13 4.74 2.10 1.60
C LEU A 13 3.81 3.04 0.78
N PRO A 14 4.29 4.12 0.15
CA PRO A 14 3.44 4.97 -0.69
C PRO A 14 2.89 4.23 -1.91
N GLU A 15 3.69 3.36 -2.53
CA GLU A 15 3.29 2.59 -3.70
C GLU A 15 2.18 1.59 -3.35
N LEU A 16 2.34 0.83 -2.25
CA LEU A 16 1.34 -0.11 -1.75
C LEU A 16 0.02 0.58 -1.38
N ARG A 17 0.09 1.71 -0.66
CA ARG A 17 -1.09 2.52 -0.31
C ARG A 17 -1.80 3.06 -1.55
N PHE A 18 -1.04 3.50 -2.55
CA PHE A 18 -1.61 3.97 -3.82
C PHE A 18 -2.29 2.84 -4.60
N SER A 19 -1.65 1.67 -4.70
CA SER A 19 -2.22 0.48 -5.34
C SER A 19 -3.52 0.04 -4.65
N LEU A 20 -3.55 0.01 -3.33
CA LEU A 20 -4.74 -0.34 -2.55
C LEU A 20 -5.91 0.63 -2.83
N ASN A 21 -5.64 1.94 -2.89
CA ASN A 21 -6.65 2.93 -3.24
C ASN A 21 -7.23 2.71 -4.65
N LEU A 22 -6.38 2.39 -5.64
CA LEU A 22 -6.84 2.09 -6.99
C LEU A 22 -7.70 0.81 -7.04
N LEU A 23 -7.36 -0.22 -6.26
CA LEU A 23 -8.15 -1.44 -6.18
C LEU A 23 -9.54 -1.17 -5.59
N TYR A 24 -9.64 -0.37 -4.51
CA TYR A 24 -10.93 0.02 -3.96
C TYR A 24 -11.78 0.84 -4.93
N VAL A 25 -11.17 1.77 -5.67
CA VAL A 25 -11.86 2.53 -6.73
C VAL A 25 -12.33 1.60 -7.85
N GLY A 26 -11.48 0.67 -8.28
CA GLY A 26 -11.82 -0.35 -9.28
C GLY A 26 -13.02 -1.21 -8.86
N LYS A 27 -12.99 -1.75 -7.63
CA LYS A 27 -14.10 -2.51 -7.04
C LYS A 27 -15.38 -1.67 -6.99
N PHE A 28 -15.30 -0.42 -6.55
CA PHE A 28 -16.45 0.48 -6.49
C PHE A 28 -17.08 0.71 -7.87
N LEU A 29 -16.26 1.03 -8.87
CA LEU A 29 -16.73 1.23 -10.25
C LEU A 29 -17.33 -0.05 -10.85
N LEU A 30 -16.77 -1.21 -10.54
CA LEU A 30 -17.31 -2.50 -10.96
C LEU A 30 -18.68 -2.75 -10.28
N GLY A 31 -18.79 -2.49 -8.98
CA GLY A 31 -20.04 -2.63 -8.22
C GLY A 31 -21.16 -1.72 -8.73
N MET A 32 -20.85 -0.50 -9.19
CA MET A 32 -21.83 0.38 -9.85
C MET A 32 -22.35 -0.22 -11.17
N ASN A 33 -21.49 -0.90 -11.92
CA ASN A 33 -21.83 -1.53 -13.20
C ASN A 33 -22.50 -2.91 -13.06
N ALA A 34 -22.34 -3.58 -11.91
CA ALA A 34 -22.91 -4.90 -11.62
C ALA A 34 -24.45 -4.93 -11.63
N SER A 35 -25.12 -3.77 -11.54
CA SER A 35 -26.58 -3.65 -11.74
C SER A 35 -27.08 -4.10 -13.13
N LYS A 36 -26.17 -4.35 -14.10
CA LYS A 36 -26.50 -4.72 -15.50
C LYS A 36 -25.99 -6.09 -15.94
N SER A 37 -25.13 -6.78 -15.17
CA SER A 37 -24.52 -8.06 -15.55
C SER A 37 -23.98 -8.76 -14.31
N THR A 38 -24.28 -10.06 -14.18
CA THR A 38 -23.79 -10.98 -13.15
C THR A 38 -22.26 -11.18 -13.23
N ASN A 39 -21.48 -10.18 -12.82
CA ASN A 39 -20.01 -10.22 -12.81
C ASN A 39 -19.44 -10.46 -11.41
N ASP A 40 -19.94 -11.49 -10.71
CA ASP A 40 -19.50 -11.85 -9.34
C ASP A 40 -18.00 -12.20 -9.29
N SER A 41 -17.54 -13.02 -10.25
CA SER A 41 -16.12 -13.44 -10.35
C SER A 41 -15.12 -12.28 -10.46
N GLY A 42 -15.52 -11.13 -11.01
CA GLY A 42 -14.66 -9.96 -11.08
C GLY A 42 -14.51 -9.26 -9.74
N LEU A 43 -15.58 -9.22 -8.94
CA LEU A 43 -15.56 -8.65 -7.59
C LEU A 43 -14.73 -9.51 -6.65
N ASP A 44 -14.87 -10.84 -6.74
CA ASP A 44 -14.07 -11.79 -5.95
C ASP A 44 -12.56 -11.63 -6.22
N ALA A 45 -12.17 -11.45 -7.49
CA ALA A 45 -10.77 -11.23 -7.85
C ALA A 45 -10.22 -9.90 -7.32
N PHE A 46 -11.05 -8.85 -7.22
CA PHE A 46 -10.66 -7.61 -6.56
C PHE A 46 -10.49 -7.81 -5.05
N ASP A 47 -11.34 -8.62 -4.43
CA ASP A 47 -11.27 -8.89 -2.98
C ASP A 47 -10.03 -9.68 -2.60
N GLU A 48 -9.72 -10.74 -3.33
CA GLU A 48 -8.46 -11.49 -3.17
C GLU A 48 -7.25 -10.55 -3.35
N ARG A 49 -7.28 -9.68 -4.36
CA ARG A 49 -6.16 -8.77 -4.61
C ARG A 49 -6.04 -7.66 -3.55
N ILE A 50 -7.16 -7.20 -3.00
CA ILE A 50 -7.17 -6.23 -1.91
C ILE A 50 -6.56 -6.87 -0.66
N GLU A 51 -6.91 -8.12 -0.37
CA GLU A 51 -6.33 -8.89 0.75
C GLU A 51 -4.81 -9.03 0.60
N ASP A 52 -4.34 -9.52 -0.55
CA ASP A 52 -2.90 -9.67 -0.85
C ASP A 52 -2.09 -8.39 -0.59
N ILE A 53 -2.58 -7.25 -1.14
CA ILE A 53 -1.89 -5.96 -1.02
C ILE A 53 -1.99 -5.40 0.40
N THR A 54 -3.09 -5.69 1.10
CA THR A 54 -3.25 -5.28 2.51
C THR A 54 -2.26 -6.04 3.40
N ASP A 55 -2.10 -7.35 3.20
CA ASP A 55 -1.11 -8.16 3.91
C ASP A 55 0.31 -7.67 3.66
N GLU A 56 0.66 -7.39 2.40
CA GLU A 56 1.97 -6.85 2.03
C GLU A 56 2.21 -5.46 2.64
N LEU A 57 1.19 -4.59 2.65
CA LEU A 57 1.27 -3.27 3.26
C LEU A 57 1.54 -3.38 4.77
N VAL A 58 0.76 -4.18 5.49
CA VAL A 58 0.94 -4.38 6.94
C VAL A 58 2.30 -4.99 7.26
N ALA A 59 2.73 -6.00 6.51
CA ALA A 59 4.06 -6.59 6.68
C ALA A 59 5.18 -5.56 6.46
N THR A 60 5.03 -4.70 5.44
CA THR A 60 6.01 -3.65 5.13
C THR A 60 6.04 -2.56 6.19
N GLU A 61 4.89 -2.19 6.77
CA GLU A 61 4.79 -1.24 7.88
C GLU A 61 5.50 -1.80 9.13
N LEU A 62 5.25 -3.06 9.48
CA LEU A 62 5.94 -3.72 10.59
C LEU A 62 7.45 -3.80 10.38
N LEU A 63 7.91 -4.12 9.17
CA LEU A 63 9.34 -4.13 8.84
C LEU A 63 9.94 -2.73 8.89
N HIS A 64 9.19 -1.71 8.47
CA HIS A 64 9.62 -0.33 8.58
C HIS A 64 9.79 0.07 10.06
N GLU A 65 8.79 -0.18 10.90
CA GLU A 65 8.85 0.12 12.33
C GLU A 65 9.97 -0.65 13.05
N ALA A 66 10.15 -1.93 12.74
CA ALA A 66 11.24 -2.74 13.28
C ALA A 66 12.62 -2.21 12.88
N ALA A 67 12.78 -1.78 11.62
CA ALA A 67 14.01 -1.16 11.14
C ALA A 67 14.30 0.17 11.87
N VAL A 68 13.27 1.00 12.08
CA VAL A 68 13.39 2.22 12.88
C VAL A 68 13.83 1.90 14.31
N LEU A 69 13.21 0.91 14.95
CA LEU A 69 13.57 0.51 16.32
C LEU A 69 15.00 -0.04 16.43
N ALA A 70 15.46 -0.77 15.42
CA ALA A 70 16.81 -1.30 15.34
C ALA A 70 17.87 -0.22 14.99
N GLY A 71 17.43 1.00 14.64
CA GLY A 71 18.32 2.06 14.17
C GLY A 71 18.80 1.88 12.73
N ASP A 72 18.16 1.00 11.94
CA ASP A 72 18.40 0.81 10.50
C ASP A 72 17.72 1.93 9.69
N ILE A 73 18.20 3.15 9.91
CA ILE A 73 17.70 4.38 9.30
C ILE A 73 18.69 4.83 8.22
N LEU A 74 18.17 5.06 7.01
CA LEU A 74 18.93 5.63 5.91
C LEU A 74 19.28 7.09 6.21
N PRO A 75 20.48 7.55 5.79
CA PRO A 75 20.84 8.95 5.95
C PRO A 75 19.80 9.83 5.26
N THR A 76 19.27 10.80 5.99
CA THR A 76 18.51 11.89 5.40
C THR A 76 19.44 12.58 4.40
N PRO A 77 19.04 12.83 3.14
CA PRO A 77 19.88 13.60 2.24
C PRO A 77 20.08 14.98 2.86
N GLU A 78 21.28 15.22 3.41
CA GLU A 78 21.72 16.54 3.82
C GLU A 78 21.84 17.36 2.54
N ASN A 79 20.92 18.31 2.34
CA ASN A 79 20.95 19.39 1.36
C ASN A 79 21.96 19.20 0.20
N GLU A 80 21.51 18.64 -0.91
CA GLU A 80 22.14 19.00 -2.19
C GLU A 80 21.69 20.42 -2.54
N VAL A 81 22.57 21.37 -2.17
CA VAL A 81 22.63 22.81 -2.48
C VAL A 81 21.83 23.76 -1.60
#